data_AF-A0A842LHN5-F1
#
_entry.id   AF-A0A842LHN5-F1
#
_cell.length_a   1.000
_cell.length_b   1.000
_cell.length_c   1.000
_cell.angle_alpha   90.00
_cell.angle_beta   90.00
_cell.angle_gamma   90.00
#
_symmetry.space_group_name_H-M   'P 1'
#
loop_
_entity.id
_entity.type
_entity.pdbx_description
1 polymer ?
#
loop_
_entity_poly.entity_id
_entity_poly.type
_entity_poly.pdbx_seq_one_letter_code
_entity_poly.pdbx_strand_id
1 'polypeptide(L)'
;MILERGKPVSLSLEEAAKQLSAGDVFIKGANALDSHGVCGVLVAGEDGGTVGKFFAACIAKGVEIVIPISRAKSIHGSVTELAKKLGIRRLRLASGLKVGLFPLVGTVVTEVEAIHWLYGVHAEHVGSGGVGPGAGAVVLLLCGEKEKVERAFSELSELARSEPPLMISP
;
A
#
# COMPACT_ATOMS: atom_id res chain seq x y z
N MET A 1 -12.67 -8.04 -0.31
CA MET A 1 -12.64 -9.51 -0.40
C MET A 1 -12.26 -10.05 0.96
N ILE A 2 -12.94 -11.08 1.44
CA ILE A 2 -12.61 -11.78 2.68
C ILE A 2 -12.47 -13.26 2.31
N LEU A 3 -11.38 -13.88 2.73
CA LEU A 3 -11.06 -15.27 2.43
C LEU A 3 -10.95 -16.06 3.73
N GLU A 4 -11.61 -17.20 3.80
CA GLU A 4 -11.40 -18.20 4.85
C GLU A 4 -10.79 -19.45 4.24
N ARG A 5 -9.60 -19.84 4.69
CA ARG A 5 -8.87 -21.01 4.16
C ARG A 5 -8.81 -20.99 2.61
N GLY A 6 -8.53 -19.81 2.05
CA GLY A 6 -8.41 -19.61 0.61
C GLY A 6 -9.73 -19.51 -0.17
N LYS A 7 -10.89 -19.58 0.48
CA LYS A 7 -12.21 -19.50 -0.18
C LYS A 7 -12.88 -18.16 0.09
N PRO A 8 -13.43 -17.47 -0.93
CA PRO A 8 -14.22 -16.27 -0.73
C PRO A 8 -15.44 -16.55 0.14
N VAL A 9 -15.68 -15.68 1.11
CA VAL A 9 -16.86 -15.71 1.97
C VAL A 9 -17.62 -14.39 1.88
N SER A 10 -18.94 -14.45 2.04
CA SER A 10 -19.81 -13.27 2.04
C SER A 10 -20.06 -12.80 3.47
N LEU A 11 -19.03 -12.29 4.13
CA LEU A 11 -19.14 -11.62 5.43
C LEU A 11 -19.17 -10.11 5.24
N SER A 12 -19.89 -9.42 6.11
CA SER A 12 -19.68 -7.99 6.28
C SER A 12 -18.29 -7.73 6.84
N LEU A 13 -17.79 -6.52 6.58
CA LEU A 13 -16.54 -6.04 7.15
C LEU A 13 -16.56 -6.10 8.70
N GLU A 14 -17.69 -5.76 9.31
CA GLU A 14 -17.85 -5.76 10.77
C GLU A 14 -17.83 -7.17 11.36
N GLU A 15 -18.43 -8.15 10.68
CA GLU A 15 -18.36 -9.56 11.08
C GLU A 15 -16.94 -10.10 10.95
N ALA A 16 -16.25 -9.80 9.84
CA ALA A 16 -14.85 -10.20 9.67
C ALA A 16 -13.95 -9.59 10.74
N ALA A 17 -14.11 -8.29 11.05
CA ALA A 17 -13.36 -7.62 12.12
C ALA A 17 -13.53 -8.32 13.48
N LYS A 18 -14.73 -8.83 13.79
CA LYS A 18 -15.00 -9.58 15.02
C LYS A 18 -14.33 -10.95 15.03
N GLN A 19 -14.23 -11.62 13.88
CA GLN A 19 -13.68 -12.97 13.75
C GLN A 19 -12.15 -13.02 13.67
N LEU A 20 -11.51 -11.94 13.20
CA LEU A 20 -10.05 -11.86 13.10
C LEU A 20 -9.35 -12.24 14.42
N SER A 21 -8.26 -13.00 14.29
CA SER A 21 -7.43 -13.49 15.38
C SER A 21 -5.96 -13.53 14.99
N ALA A 22 -5.10 -13.83 15.95
CA ALA A 22 -3.69 -14.12 15.69
C ALA A 22 -3.58 -15.29 14.67
N GLY A 23 -2.72 -15.10 13.67
CA GLY A 23 -2.58 -16.03 12.54
C GLY A 23 -3.38 -15.63 11.28
N ASP A 24 -4.33 -14.71 11.41
CA ASP A 24 -4.99 -14.10 10.25
C ASP A 24 -4.14 -12.96 9.67
N VAL A 25 -4.41 -12.60 8.41
CA VAL A 25 -3.71 -11.53 7.70
C VAL A 25 -4.70 -10.45 7.23
N PHE A 26 -4.43 -9.20 7.59
CA PHE A 26 -5.13 -8.03 7.08
C PHE A 26 -4.26 -7.31 6.04
N ILE A 27 -4.72 -7.31 4.78
CA ILE A 27 -4.00 -6.68 3.67
C ILE A 27 -4.68 -5.35 3.33
N LYS A 28 -3.94 -4.24 3.47
CA LYS A 28 -4.47 -2.90 3.16
C LYS A 28 -3.38 -1.98 2.63
N GLY A 29 -3.55 -1.49 1.41
CA GLY A 29 -2.63 -0.49 0.86
C GLY A 29 -2.82 0.92 1.45
N ALA A 30 -1.88 1.82 1.12
CA ALA A 30 -1.84 3.19 1.61
C ALA A 30 -1.75 4.24 0.49
N ASN A 31 -1.78 5.52 0.87
CA ASN A 31 -1.73 6.69 -0.01
C ASN A 31 -0.38 7.40 0.00
N ALA A 32 0.41 7.23 1.06
CA ALA A 32 1.73 7.83 1.23
C ALA A 32 2.71 6.82 1.82
N LEU A 33 3.96 6.87 1.39
CA LEU A 33 5.11 6.16 1.97
C LEU A 33 6.20 7.19 2.23
N ASP A 34 6.65 7.37 3.47
CA ASP A 34 7.79 8.26 3.73
C ASP A 34 9.14 7.54 3.64
N SER A 35 10.22 8.32 3.74
CA SER A 35 11.60 7.83 3.71
C SER A 35 12.00 6.97 4.91
N HIS A 36 11.19 6.93 5.97
CA HIS A 36 11.39 6.04 7.11
C HIS A 36 10.65 4.71 6.96
N GLY A 37 9.95 4.50 5.83
CA GLY A 37 9.15 3.32 5.59
C GLY A 37 7.77 3.36 6.26
N VAL A 38 7.33 4.52 6.76
CA VAL A 38 6.00 4.65 7.36
C VAL A 38 4.96 4.90 6.27
N CYS A 39 3.93 4.07 6.27
CA CYS A 39 2.80 4.20 5.36
C CYS A 39 1.69 5.05 5.98
N GLY A 40 1.03 5.87 5.17
CA GLY A 40 -0.09 6.72 5.58
C GLY A 40 -1.32 6.54 4.69
N VAL A 41 -2.50 6.44 5.31
CA VAL A 41 -3.80 6.39 4.62
C VAL A 41 -4.49 7.74 4.75
N LEU A 42 -4.98 8.30 3.65
CA LEU A 42 -5.82 9.49 3.70
C LEU A 42 -7.22 9.10 4.20
N VAL A 43 -7.72 9.84 5.19
CA VAL A 43 -9.01 9.56 5.84
C VAL A 43 -9.95 10.73 5.62
N ALA A 44 -10.99 10.50 4.82
CA ALA A 44 -12.04 11.49 4.55
C ALA A 44 -13.32 11.29 5.38
N GLY A 45 -13.45 10.18 6.11
CA GLY A 45 -14.56 9.91 7.02
C GLY A 45 -14.28 10.41 8.43
N GLU A 46 -15.23 11.12 9.04
CA GLU A 46 -15.07 11.65 10.41
C GLU A 46 -14.98 10.56 11.48
N ASP A 47 -15.50 9.37 11.17
CA ASP A 47 -15.43 8.16 12.01
C ASP A 47 -14.10 7.40 11.87
N GLY A 48 -13.12 7.95 11.14
CA GLY A 48 -11.84 7.29 10.86
C GLY A 48 -11.87 6.36 9.64
N GLY A 49 -13.04 6.19 8.99
CA GLY A 49 -13.22 5.31 7.84
C GLY A 49 -12.89 3.84 8.12
N THR A 50 -12.68 3.06 7.06
CA THR A 50 -12.36 1.62 7.19
C THR A 50 -11.08 1.38 7.97
N VAL A 51 -10.05 2.23 7.79
CA VAL A 51 -8.78 2.05 8.49
C VAL A 51 -8.95 2.21 10.01
N GLY A 52 -9.66 3.24 10.47
CA GLY A 52 -9.91 3.44 11.90
C GLY A 52 -10.69 2.30 12.55
N LYS A 53 -11.69 1.75 11.84
CA LYS A 53 -12.54 0.66 12.34
C LYS A 53 -11.81 -0.67 12.51
N PHE A 54 -10.86 -0.97 11.63
CA PHE A 54 -10.18 -2.26 11.59
C PHE A 54 -8.83 -2.26 12.28
N PHE A 55 -8.05 -1.20 12.06
CA PHE A 55 -6.63 -1.22 12.38
C PHE A 55 -6.39 -1.42 13.88
N ALA A 56 -7.16 -0.74 14.74
CA ALA A 56 -7.08 -0.91 16.18
C ALA A 56 -7.42 -2.34 16.62
N ALA A 57 -8.46 -2.95 16.03
CA ALA A 57 -8.84 -4.33 16.31
C ALA A 57 -7.76 -5.32 15.88
N CYS A 58 -7.19 -5.15 14.69
CA CYS A 58 -6.10 -5.99 14.19
C CYS A 58 -4.90 -5.97 15.14
N ILE A 59 -4.45 -4.78 15.55
CA ILE A 59 -3.34 -4.63 16.50
C ILE A 59 -3.69 -5.28 17.85
N ALA A 60 -4.88 -5.01 18.39
CA ALA A 60 -5.29 -5.57 19.69
C ALA A 60 -5.37 -7.10 19.69
N LYS A 61 -5.67 -7.71 18.54
CA LYS A 61 -5.83 -9.16 18.36
C LYS A 61 -4.56 -9.86 17.88
N GLY A 62 -3.48 -9.12 17.60
CA GLY A 62 -2.24 -9.69 17.06
C GLY A 62 -2.36 -10.22 15.63
N VAL A 63 -3.23 -9.61 14.81
CA VAL A 63 -3.39 -9.93 13.39
C VAL A 63 -2.17 -9.40 12.61
N GLU A 64 -1.65 -10.19 11.66
CA GLU A 64 -0.57 -9.74 10.79
C GLU A 64 -1.11 -8.69 9.81
N ILE A 65 -0.43 -7.54 9.73
CA ILE A 65 -0.85 -6.44 8.84
C ILE A 65 0.16 -6.31 7.71
N VAL A 66 -0.29 -6.53 6.48
CA VAL A 66 0.54 -6.38 5.28
C VAL A 66 0.07 -5.15 4.49
N ILE A 67 1.01 -4.28 4.16
CA ILE A 67 0.76 -2.96 3.57
C ILE A 67 1.42 -2.91 2.19
N PRO A 68 0.75 -3.44 1.14
CA PRO A 68 1.24 -3.28 -0.22
C PRO A 68 1.12 -1.82 -0.65
N ILE A 69 2.22 -1.22 -1.10
CA ILE A 69 2.25 0.17 -1.55
C ILE A 69 3.30 0.37 -2.63
N SER A 70 2.92 1.10 -3.69
CA SER A 70 3.86 1.46 -4.74
C SER A 70 4.83 2.54 -4.31
N ARG A 71 6.10 2.43 -4.73
CA ARG A 71 7.12 3.49 -4.62
C ARG A 71 6.69 4.80 -5.30
N ALA A 72 5.76 4.77 -6.25
CA ALA A 72 5.16 5.98 -6.82
C ALA A 72 4.39 6.85 -5.82
N LYS A 73 4.04 6.30 -4.65
CA LYS A 73 3.39 7.05 -3.55
C LYS A 73 4.38 7.55 -2.50
N SER A 74 5.67 7.57 -2.82
CA SER A 74 6.70 8.07 -1.92
C SER A 74 6.55 9.59 -1.71
N ILE A 75 6.68 10.03 -0.46
CA ILE A 75 6.66 11.44 -0.08
C ILE A 75 7.93 11.80 0.68
N HIS A 76 8.36 13.05 0.60
CA HIS A 76 9.54 13.54 1.32
C HIS A 76 9.26 13.88 2.79
N GLY A 77 8.01 14.21 3.11
CA GLY A 77 7.61 14.55 4.48
C GLY A 77 7.37 13.31 5.33
N SER A 78 7.69 13.39 6.62
CA SER A 78 7.35 12.34 7.58
C SER A 78 5.82 12.17 7.70
N VAL A 79 5.33 10.95 7.53
CA VAL A 79 3.91 10.61 7.65
C VAL A 79 3.40 10.94 9.06
N THR A 80 4.18 10.64 10.10
CA THR A 80 3.77 10.90 11.49
C THR A 80 3.70 12.39 11.81
N GLU A 81 4.60 13.20 11.26
CA GLU A 81 4.54 14.66 11.41
C GLU A 81 3.40 15.30 10.61
N LEU A 82 3.13 14.79 9.41
CA LEU A 82 2.00 15.23 8.60
C LEU A 82 0.66 14.86 9.24
N ALA A 83 0.56 13.70 9.89
CA ALA A 83 -0.63 13.25 10.60
C ALA A 83 -1.05 14.22 11.72
N LYS A 84 -0.10 14.91 12.36
CA LYS A 84 -0.36 15.95 13.37
C LYS A 84 -0.90 17.25 12.77
N LYS A 85 -0.66 17.50 11.48
CA LYS A 85 -1.00 18.74 10.77
C LYS A 85 -2.29 18.63 9.96
N LEU A 86 -2.61 17.42 9.50
CA LEU A 86 -3.82 17.12 8.74
C LEU A 86 -5.02 16.85 9.66
N GLY A 87 -6.22 16.84 9.08
CA GLY A 87 -7.46 16.56 9.80
C GLY A 87 -8.66 17.27 9.17
N ILE A 88 -9.77 16.54 8.99
CA ILE A 88 -10.99 17.02 8.33
C ILE A 88 -11.48 18.35 8.93
N ARG A 89 -11.46 18.46 10.26
CA ARG A 89 -11.87 19.67 11.01
C ARG A 89 -10.75 20.68 11.27
N ARG A 90 -9.50 20.32 10.99
CA ARG A 90 -8.33 21.21 11.14
C ARG A 90 -8.07 22.03 9.89
N LEU A 91 -8.29 21.44 8.71
CA LEU A 91 -8.02 22.08 7.43
C LEU A 91 -9.08 23.14 7.10
N ARG A 92 -8.63 24.34 6.70
CA ARG A 92 -9.54 25.42 6.27
C ARG A 92 -9.97 25.27 4.82
N LEU A 93 -9.02 25.00 3.92
CA LEU A 93 -9.22 24.86 2.47
C LEU A 93 -8.55 23.58 1.97
N ALA A 94 -9.12 22.98 0.92
CA ALA A 94 -8.56 21.88 0.14
C ALA A 94 -9.06 21.99 -1.30
N SER A 95 -8.27 21.55 -2.28
CA SER A 95 -8.71 21.49 -3.69
C SER A 95 -9.72 20.37 -3.95
N GLY A 96 -9.78 19.37 -3.07
CA GLY A 96 -10.78 18.32 -3.03
C GLY A 96 -11.33 18.15 -1.62
N LEU A 97 -11.47 16.90 -1.18
CA LEU A 97 -11.91 16.59 0.19
C LEU A 97 -10.84 16.99 1.22
N LYS A 98 -11.27 17.54 2.35
CA LYS A 98 -10.42 17.66 3.53
C LYS A 98 -10.21 16.27 4.12
N VAL A 99 -8.98 15.98 4.53
CA VAL A 99 -8.58 14.64 4.99
C VAL A 99 -7.71 14.70 6.23
N GLY A 100 -7.78 13.66 7.05
CA GLY A 100 -6.72 13.27 7.98
C GLY A 100 -5.71 12.34 7.30
N LEU A 101 -4.61 12.04 7.99
CA LEU A 101 -3.63 11.04 7.59
C LEU A 101 -3.43 10.07 8.75
N PHE A 102 -3.69 8.79 8.51
CA PHE A 102 -3.58 7.71 9.50
C PHE A 102 -2.27 6.94 9.25
N PRO A 103 -1.27 7.04 10.14
CA PRO A 103 -0.05 6.24 10.05
C PRO A 103 -0.36 4.77 10.31
N LEU A 104 0.22 3.89 9.49
CA LEU A 104 0.10 2.44 9.63
C LEU A 104 1.36 1.83 10.25
N VAL A 105 1.16 0.70 10.92
CA VAL A 105 2.19 -0.18 11.46
C VAL A 105 1.92 -1.59 10.91
N GLY A 106 2.95 -2.23 10.37
CA GLY A 106 2.85 -3.56 9.76
C GLY A 106 3.99 -3.83 8.79
N THR A 107 3.91 -4.95 8.10
CA THR A 107 4.86 -5.37 7.08
C THR A 107 4.59 -4.60 5.79
N VAL A 108 5.48 -3.67 5.43
CA VAL A 108 5.38 -2.89 4.19
C VAL A 108 5.97 -3.68 3.03
N VAL A 109 5.23 -3.73 1.92
CA VAL A 109 5.66 -4.44 0.70
C VAL A 109 5.57 -3.46 -0.48
N THR A 110 6.71 -2.99 -0.96
CA THR A 110 6.80 -2.24 -2.22
C THR A 110 7.27 -3.14 -3.35
N GLU A 111 7.42 -2.58 -4.54
CA GLU A 111 8.00 -3.31 -5.68
C GLU A 111 9.39 -3.86 -5.34
N VAL A 112 10.19 -3.13 -4.54
CA VAL A 112 11.53 -3.55 -4.14
C VAL A 112 11.51 -4.79 -3.25
N GLU A 113 10.67 -4.80 -2.22
CA GLU A 113 10.55 -5.97 -1.32
C GLU A 113 9.91 -7.16 -2.06
N ALA A 114 8.92 -6.92 -2.92
CA ALA A 114 8.30 -7.95 -3.73
C ALA A 114 9.31 -8.62 -4.68
N ILE A 115 10.15 -7.83 -5.37
CA ILE A 115 11.18 -8.36 -6.26
C ILE A 115 12.22 -9.16 -5.50
N HIS A 116 12.64 -8.66 -4.33
CA HIS A 116 13.57 -9.38 -3.47
C HIS A 116 13.01 -10.75 -3.06
N TRP A 117 11.76 -10.81 -2.61
CA TRP A 117 11.16 -12.07 -2.14
C TRP A 117 10.83 -13.05 -3.26
N LEU A 118 10.37 -12.58 -4.43
CA LEU A 118 9.96 -13.45 -5.53
C LEU A 118 11.14 -13.96 -6.37
N TYR A 119 12.19 -13.15 -6.52
CA TYR A 119 13.29 -13.43 -7.43
C TYR A 119 14.66 -13.57 -6.75
N GLY A 120 14.79 -13.16 -5.48
CA GLY A 120 16.10 -13.08 -4.82
C GLY A 120 17.02 -12.01 -5.43
N VAL A 121 16.43 -10.97 -6.04
CA VAL A 121 17.14 -9.88 -6.73
C VAL A 121 17.08 -8.62 -5.88
N HIS A 122 18.20 -7.89 -5.79
CA HIS A 122 18.19 -6.56 -5.18
C HIS A 122 17.59 -5.55 -6.16
N ALA A 123 16.64 -4.75 -5.69
CA ALA A 123 16.01 -3.72 -6.49
C ALA A 123 16.13 -2.35 -5.81
N GLU A 124 16.37 -1.31 -6.60
CA GLU A 124 16.36 0.07 -6.12
C GLU A 124 15.36 0.90 -6.91
N HIS A 125 14.61 1.75 -6.21
CA HIS A 125 13.71 2.70 -6.84
C HIS A 125 14.48 3.92 -7.34
N VAL A 126 14.53 4.11 -8.65
CA VAL A 126 15.27 5.19 -9.33
C VAL A 126 14.39 6.40 -9.62
N GLY A 127 13.12 6.17 -9.95
CA GLY A 127 12.20 7.24 -10.29
C GLY A 127 10.76 6.75 -10.45
N SER A 128 9.83 7.68 -10.41
CA SER A 128 8.39 7.42 -10.56
C SER A 128 7.73 8.48 -11.44
N GLY A 129 6.65 8.09 -12.11
CA GLY A 129 5.87 8.93 -12.98
C GLY A 129 6.44 9.06 -14.40
N GLY A 130 5.81 9.93 -15.16
CA GLY A 130 6.04 10.09 -16.60
C GLY A 130 4.81 10.73 -17.24
N VAL A 131 4.79 10.78 -18.56
CA VAL A 131 3.64 11.27 -19.35
C VAL A 131 3.21 10.21 -20.36
N GLY A 132 1.94 10.24 -20.77
CA GLY A 132 1.39 9.26 -21.71
C GLY A 132 1.51 7.83 -21.16
N PRO A 133 2.10 6.88 -21.90
CA PRO A 133 2.29 5.50 -21.43
C PRO A 133 3.11 5.37 -20.14
N GLY A 134 3.90 6.37 -19.78
CA GLY A 134 4.67 6.39 -18.52
C GLY A 134 3.91 6.97 -17.32
N ALA A 135 2.65 7.39 -17.48
CA ALA A 135 1.87 7.92 -16.38
C ALA A 135 1.67 6.84 -15.30
N GLY A 136 2.19 7.09 -14.09
CA GLY A 136 2.14 6.13 -12.98
C GLY A 136 3.23 5.05 -13.00
N ALA A 137 4.22 5.13 -13.90
CA ALA A 137 5.33 4.19 -13.95
C ALA A 137 6.22 4.27 -12.70
N VAL A 138 6.89 3.16 -12.38
CA VAL A 138 8.04 3.10 -11.47
C VAL A 138 9.25 2.59 -12.25
N VAL A 139 10.40 3.21 -12.04
CA VAL A 139 11.67 2.85 -12.68
C VAL A 139 12.56 2.24 -11.62
N LEU A 140 13.00 1.01 -11.87
CA LEU A 140 13.77 0.21 -10.91
C LEU A 140 15.12 -0.20 -11.51
N LEU A 141 16.17 -0.15 -10.70
CA LEU A 141 17.47 -0.76 -10.97
C LEU A 141 17.48 -2.16 -10.36
N LEU A 142 17.80 -3.19 -11.15
CA LEU A 142 17.91 -4.57 -10.68
C LEU A 142 19.38 -5.00 -10.64
N CYS A 143 19.82 -5.52 -9.50
CA CYS A 143 21.19 -5.96 -9.26
C CYS A 143 21.20 -7.37 -8.64
N GLY A 144 22.05 -8.26 -9.14
CA GLY A 144 22.18 -9.62 -8.61
C GLY A 144 22.83 -10.59 -9.58
N GLU A 145 22.63 -11.88 -9.30
CA GLU A 145 23.03 -12.98 -10.19
C GLU A 145 22.30 -12.87 -11.54
N LYS A 146 23.05 -13.06 -12.63
CA LYS A 146 22.59 -12.78 -14.00
C LYS A 146 21.27 -13.47 -14.31
N GLU A 147 21.18 -14.77 -14.04
CA GLU A 147 20.03 -15.60 -14.35
C GLU A 147 18.77 -15.16 -13.59
N LYS A 148 18.93 -14.73 -12.34
CA LYS A 148 17.82 -14.20 -11.51
C LYS A 148 17.36 -12.83 -12.00
N VAL A 149 18.30 -11.95 -12.36
CA VAL A 149 18.00 -10.62 -12.90
C VAL A 149 17.29 -10.74 -14.24
N GLU A 150 17.78 -11.58 -15.16
CA GLU A 150 17.16 -11.81 -16.47
C GLU A 150 15.74 -12.36 -16.33
N ARG A 151 15.53 -13.32 -15.41
CA ARG A 151 14.20 -13.84 -15.09
C ARG A 151 13.27 -12.75 -14.56
N ALA A 152 13.70 -12.01 -13.53
CA ALA A 152 12.90 -10.94 -12.95
C ALA A 152 12.54 -9.88 -13.99
N PHE A 153 13.52 -9.43 -14.79
CA PHE A 153 13.31 -8.45 -15.83
C PHE A 153 12.29 -8.93 -16.88
N SER A 154 12.39 -10.19 -17.33
CA SER A 154 11.47 -10.74 -18.32
C SER A 154 10.02 -10.77 -17.81
N GLU A 155 9.80 -11.34 -16.62
CA GLU A 155 8.46 -11.46 -16.02
C GLU A 155 7.86 -10.08 -15.69
N LEU A 156 8.65 -9.15 -15.13
CA LEU A 156 8.20 -7.78 -14.85
C LEU A 156 7.88 -6.99 -16.13
N SER A 157 8.67 -7.19 -17.19
CA SER A 157 8.44 -6.53 -18.49
C SER A 157 7.16 -7.05 -19.17
N GLU A 158 6.85 -8.33 -18.99
CA GLU A 158 5.59 -8.90 -19.44
C GLU A 158 4.43 -8.33 -18.64
N LEU A 159 4.54 -8.33 -17.30
CA LEU A 159 3.53 -7.75 -16.40
C LEU A 159 3.21 -6.30 -16.77
N ALA A 160 4.23 -5.45 -16.95
CA ALA A 160 4.06 -4.04 -17.31
C ALA A 160 3.35 -3.82 -18.66
N ARG A 161 3.39 -4.79 -19.58
CA ARG A 161 2.67 -4.73 -20.87
C ARG A 161 1.26 -5.29 -20.79
N SER A 162 1.06 -6.34 -19.99
CA SER A 162 -0.21 -7.06 -19.91
C SER A 162 -1.16 -6.51 -18.86
N GLU A 163 -0.66 -5.79 -17.86
CA GLU A 163 -1.49 -5.25 -16.79
C GLU A 163 -2.46 -4.21 -17.37
N PRO A 164 -3.78 -4.41 -17.22
CA PRO A 164 -4.75 -3.45 -17.71
C PRO A 164 -4.54 -2.13 -16.94
N PRO A 165 -4.67 -0.97 -17.61
CA PRO A 165 -4.64 0.30 -16.90
C PRO A 165 -5.70 0.29 -15.81
N LEU A 166 -5.39 0.90 -14.66
CA LEU A 166 -6.37 1.06 -13.58
C LEU A 166 -7.63 1.72 -14.16
N MET A 167 -8.70 0.94 -14.28
CA MET A 167 -9.97 1.46 -14.76
C MET A 167 -10.51 2.43 -13.70
N ILE A 168 -10.47 3.71 -14.01
CA ILE A 168 -11.14 4.73 -13.22
C ILE A 168 -12.62 4.62 -13.62
N SER A 169 -13.44 4.01 -12.77
CA SER A 169 -14.89 4.14 -12.92
C SER A 169 -15.25 5.62 -12.80
N PRO A 170 -15.96 6.21 -13.77
CA PRO A 170 -16.35 7.61 -13.75
C PRO A 170 -17.28 7.95 -12.56
#